data_AF-A0A3C0SBY7-F1
#
_entry.id   AF-A0A3C0SBY7-F1
#
_cell.length_a   1.000
_cell.length_b   1.000
_cell.length_c   1.000
_cell.angle_alpha   90.00
_cell.angle_beta   90.00
_cell.angle_gamma   90.00
#
_symmetry.space_group_name_H-M   'P 1'
#
loop_
_entity.id
_entity.type
_entity.pdbx_description
1 polymer ?
#
loop_
_entity_poly.entity_id
_entity_poly.type
_entity_poly.pdbx_seq_one_letter_code
_entity_poly.pdbx_strand_id
1 'polypeptide(L)'
;MNILIEWFGLDPDQFNEVAMNMVAKDLSLVWILALVVAPLALWFFWTSLKRIQSPIRKIFLIALRALTFAVLVFMLLKPELEFKKSHTLKNSIAVLLDDTKSMSIKTFPSETPRIEFVRRTFEKNRNMLESLKEKFQVDYYFASSQI
;
A
#
# COMPACT_ATOMS: atom_id res chain seq x y z
N MET A 1 9.33 -3.39 -13.74
CA MET A 1 8.72 -4.20 -12.67
C MET A 1 8.24 -5.56 -13.16
N ASN A 2 7.88 -5.70 -14.44
CA ASN A 2 7.39 -6.95 -15.04
C ASN A 2 8.43 -8.08 -15.18
N ILE A 3 9.74 -7.77 -15.20
CA ILE A 3 10.81 -8.78 -15.40
C ILE A 3 10.85 -9.81 -14.26
N LEU A 4 10.65 -9.39 -13.01
CA LEU A 4 10.62 -10.31 -11.87
C LEU A 4 9.36 -11.19 -11.91
N ILE A 5 8.22 -10.63 -12.32
CA ILE A 5 6.94 -11.34 -12.42
C ILE A 5 7.03 -12.44 -13.49
N GLU A 6 7.62 -12.10 -14.64
CA GLU A 6 7.85 -13.02 -15.76
C GLU A 6 8.88 -14.13 -15.42
N TRP A 7 9.94 -13.79 -14.68
CA TRP A 7 10.94 -14.78 -14.21
C TRP A 7 10.37 -15.81 -13.24
N PHE A 8 9.36 -15.42 -12.44
CA PHE A 8 8.62 -16.31 -11.55
C PHE A 8 7.44 -17.01 -12.23
N GLY A 9 7.22 -16.81 -13.55
CA GLY A 9 6.16 -17.46 -14.31
C GLY A 9 4.75 -17.02 -13.92
N LEU A 10 4.61 -15.83 -13.35
CA LEU A 10 3.33 -15.26 -12.93
C LEU A 10 2.76 -14.37 -14.03
N ASP A 11 1.43 -14.40 -14.19
CA ASP A 11 0.77 -13.56 -15.20
C ASP A 11 0.85 -12.08 -14.81
N PRO A 12 1.43 -11.21 -15.66
CA PRO A 12 1.54 -9.77 -15.39
C PRO A 12 0.17 -9.06 -15.37
N ASP A 13 -0.88 -9.68 -15.94
CA ASP A 13 -2.26 -9.16 -15.87
C ASP A 13 -2.91 -9.39 -14.49
N GLN A 14 -2.36 -10.31 -13.70
CA GLN A 14 -2.84 -10.64 -12.36
C GLN A 14 -2.10 -9.84 -11.28
N PHE A 15 -0.84 -9.45 -11.50
CA PHE A 15 0.01 -8.82 -10.49
C PHE A 15 0.70 -7.56 -11.04
N ASN A 16 0.53 -6.42 -10.37
CA ASN A 16 1.09 -5.14 -10.83
C ASN A 16 2.17 -4.58 -9.88
N GLU A 17 2.26 -5.11 -8.65
CA GLU A 17 3.23 -4.67 -7.66
C GLU A 17 4.00 -5.85 -7.05
N VAL A 18 5.32 -5.67 -6.91
CA VAL A 18 6.21 -6.60 -6.22
C VAL A 18 6.66 -5.92 -4.93
N ALA A 19 6.17 -6.41 -3.80
CA ALA A 19 6.57 -5.92 -2.48
C ALA A 19 7.47 -6.94 -1.81
N MET A 20 8.62 -6.49 -1.31
CA MET A 20 9.45 -7.31 -0.44
C MET A 20 8.95 -7.11 0.99
N ASN A 21 8.31 -8.13 1.55
CA ASN A 21 7.89 -8.12 2.94
C ASN A 21 8.78 -9.04 3.77
N MET A 22 9.25 -8.49 4.89
CA MET A 22 10.00 -9.26 5.88
C MET A 22 8.98 -9.83 6.86
N VAL A 23 8.73 -11.14 6.79
CA VAL A 23 7.77 -11.83 7.68
C VAL A 23 8.13 -11.62 9.15
N ALA A 24 9.42 -11.44 9.46
CA ALA A 24 9.92 -11.14 10.80
C ALA A 24 9.48 -9.76 11.36
N LYS A 25 8.79 -8.91 10.59
CA LYS A 25 8.33 -7.58 11.06
C LYS A 25 7.35 -7.68 12.23
N ASP A 26 6.51 -8.71 12.25
CA ASP A 26 5.49 -8.89 13.29
C ASP A 26 5.92 -9.86 14.41
N LEU A 27 6.99 -10.63 14.21
CA LEU A 27 7.52 -11.54 15.22
C LEU A 27 8.54 -10.84 16.13
N SER A 28 8.05 -10.18 17.19
CA SER A 28 8.88 -9.62 18.27
C SER A 28 9.90 -10.63 18.84
N LEU A 29 9.54 -11.91 18.86
CA LEU A 29 10.41 -13.02 19.27
C LEU A 29 11.65 -13.19 18.41
N VAL A 30 11.58 -12.91 17.10
CA VAL A 30 12.72 -13.01 16.17
C VAL A 30 13.77 -11.95 16.51
N TRP A 31 13.34 -10.74 16.85
CA TRP A 31 14.24 -9.66 17.25
C TRP A 31 14.88 -9.91 18.62
N ILE A 32 14.12 -10.46 19.58
CA ILE A 32 14.66 -10.87 20.87
C ILE A 32 15.69 -11.98 20.70
N LEU A 33 15.39 -12.98 19.88
CA LEU A 33 16.32 -14.06 19.58
C LEU A 33 17.59 -13.52 18.91
N ALA A 34 17.46 -12.64 17.91
CA ALA A 34 18.60 -12.01 17.25
C ALA A 34 19.46 -11.20 18.24
N LEU A 35 18.84 -10.48 19.17
CA LEU A 35 19.52 -9.68 20.19
C LEU A 35 20.30 -10.54 21.20
N VAL A 36 19.84 -11.76 21.48
CA VAL A 36 20.54 -12.71 22.36
C VAL A 36 21.63 -13.48 21.60
N VAL A 37 21.32 -13.93 20.39
CA VAL A 37 22.20 -14.78 19.58
C VAL A 37 23.39 -14.02 19.01
N ALA A 38 23.22 -12.74 18.62
CA ALA A 38 24.32 -11.91 18.10
C ALA A 38 25.49 -11.70 19.10
N PRO A 39 25.27 -11.27 20.36
CA PRO A 39 26.35 -11.10 21.33
C PRO A 39 26.98 -12.44 21.74
N LEU A 40 26.18 -13.51 21.85
CA LEU A 40 26.72 -14.86 22.10
C LEU A 40 27.64 -15.33 20.96
N ALA A 41 27.25 -15.09 19.71
CA ALA A 41 28.08 -15.40 18.55
C ALA A 41 29.38 -14.59 18.54
N LEU A 42 29.31 -13.27 18.79
CA LEU A 42 30.49 -12.41 18.89
C LEU A 42 31.44 -12.84 20.02
N TRP A 43 30.90 -13.17 21.19
CA TRP A 43 31.67 -13.70 22.31
C TRP A 43 32.35 -15.03 21.96
N PHE A 44 31.62 -15.95 21.34
CA PHE A 44 32.14 -17.24 20.91
C PHE A 44 33.23 -17.09 19.83
N PHE A 45 33.06 -16.17 18.88
CA PHE A 45 34.06 -15.87 17.87
C PHE A 45 35.34 -15.30 18.46
N TRP A 46 35.22 -14.40 19.44
CA TRP A 46 36.38 -13.80 20.10
C TRP A 46 37.16 -14.80 20.95
N THR A 47 36.47 -15.60 21.76
CA THR A 47 37.09 -16.59 22.65
C THR A 47 37.74 -17.75 21.90
N SER A 48 37.07 -18.28 20.87
CA SER A 48 37.55 -19.41 20.08
C SER A 48 38.83 -19.10 19.28
N LEU A 49 39.06 -17.84 18.91
CA LEU A 49 40.18 -17.45 18.07
C LEU A 49 41.44 -17.04 18.83
N LYS A 50 41.40 -16.93 20.16
CA LYS A 50 42.59 -16.60 20.97
C LYS A 50 43.72 -17.64 20.87
N ARG A 51 43.44 -18.87 20.45
CA ARG A 51 44.42 -19.96 20.31
C ARG A 51 45.16 -20.00 18.97
N ILE A 52 44.74 -19.22 17.97
CA ILE A 52 45.29 -19.31 16.60
C ILE A 52 46.30 -18.18 16.36
N GLN A 53 47.57 -18.56 16.18
CA GLN A 53 48.71 -17.64 16.00
C GLN A 53 48.78 -17.04 14.57
N SER A 54 48.27 -17.74 13.55
CA SER A 54 48.33 -17.28 12.15
C SER A 54 47.18 -16.33 11.79
N PRO A 55 47.46 -15.08 11.38
CA PRO A 55 46.44 -14.07 11.09
C PRO A 55 45.56 -14.42 9.87
N ILE A 56 46.12 -15.07 8.85
CA ILE A 56 45.37 -15.44 7.64
C ILE A 56 44.31 -16.51 7.95
N ARG A 57 44.70 -17.57 8.69
CA ARG A 57 43.77 -18.61 9.12
C ARG A 57 42.69 -18.07 10.05
N LYS A 58 43.06 -17.09 10.87
CA LYS A 58 42.15 -16.36 11.77
C LYS A 58 41.07 -15.62 10.98
N ILE A 59 41.44 -14.85 9.96
CA ILE A 59 40.49 -14.10 9.11
C ILE A 59 39.58 -15.06 8.33
N PHE A 60 40.14 -16.13 7.74
CA PHE A 60 39.35 -17.10 6.98
C PHE A 60 38.26 -17.77 7.83
N LEU A 61 38.59 -18.18 9.06
CA LEU A 61 37.63 -18.79 9.97
C LEU A 61 36.57 -17.79 10.46
N ILE A 62 36.93 -16.52 10.67
CA ILE A 62 35.95 -15.46 10.97
C ILE A 62 35.00 -15.29 9.79
N ALA A 63 35.52 -15.19 8.57
CA ALA A 63 34.72 -14.98 7.37
C ALA A 63 33.71 -16.12 7.17
N LEU A 64 34.15 -17.37 7.29
CA LEU A 64 33.27 -18.54 7.13
C LEU A 64 32.16 -18.59 8.19
N ARG A 65 32.51 -18.23 9.43
CA ARG A 65 31.55 -18.17 10.54
C ARG A 65 30.57 -17.01 10.39
N ALA A 66 31.04 -15.85 9.99
CA ALA A 66 30.21 -14.69 9.69
C ALA A 66 29.24 -14.99 8.53
N LEU A 67 29.71 -15.68 7.49
CA LEU A 67 28.88 -16.12 6.38
C LEU A 67 27.78 -17.09 6.84
N THR A 68 28.13 -18.08 7.67
CA THR A 68 27.14 -19.01 8.23
C THR A 68 26.09 -18.27 9.06
N PHE A 69 26.52 -17.30 9.87
CA PHE A 69 25.62 -16.48 10.67
C PHE A 69 24.73 -15.60 9.80
N ALA A 70 25.27 -15.00 8.73
CA ALA A 70 24.52 -14.21 7.78
C ALA A 70 23.44 -15.05 7.08
N VAL A 71 23.75 -16.29 6.68
CA VAL A 71 22.78 -17.22 6.09
C VAL A 71 21.68 -17.58 7.10
N LEU A 72 22.04 -17.85 8.35
CA LEU A 72 21.06 -18.12 9.41
C LEU A 72 20.11 -16.93 9.65
N VAL A 73 20.67 -15.72 9.73
CA VAL A 73 19.86 -14.49 9.87
C VAL A 73 18.97 -14.29 8.64
N PHE A 74 19.49 -14.51 7.44
CA PHE A 74 18.71 -14.43 6.21
C PHE A 74 17.53 -15.41 6.19
N MET A 75 17.76 -16.66 6.60
CA MET A 75 16.68 -17.66 6.76
C MET A 75 15.67 -17.26 7.84
N LEU A 76 16.13 -16.67 8.95
CA LEU A 76 15.28 -16.23 10.06
C LEU A 76 14.38 -15.06 9.64
N LEU A 77 14.90 -14.14 8.84
CA LEU A 77 14.16 -12.99 8.32
C LEU A 77 13.04 -13.40 7.36
N LYS A 78 13.15 -14.61 6.76
CA LYS A 78 12.22 -15.16 5.76
C LYS A 78 11.76 -14.06 4.79
N PRO A 79 12.65 -13.56 3.91
CA PRO A 79 12.26 -12.57 2.93
C PRO A 79 11.21 -13.19 2.01
N GLU A 80 9.98 -12.71 2.10
CA GLU A 80 8.88 -13.17 1.27
C GLU A 80 8.63 -12.12 0.18
N LEU A 81 8.57 -12.61 -1.06
CA LEU A 81 8.20 -11.79 -2.20
C LEU A 81 6.68 -11.87 -2.34
N GLU A 82 6.01 -10.80 -1.98
CA GLU A 82 4.57 -10.70 -2.07
C GLU A 82 4.19 -10.01 -3.38
N PHE A 83 3.47 -10.73 -4.25
CA PHE A 83 2.94 -10.19 -5.49
C PHE A 83 1.52 -9.70 -5.25
N LYS A 84 1.28 -8.41 -5.48
CA LYS A 84 -0.02 -7.77 -5.22
C LYS A 84 -0.65 -7.25 -6.50
N LYS A 85 -1.99 -7.33 -6.54
CA LYS A 85 -2.81 -6.61 -7.50
C LYS A 85 -3.34 -5.35 -6.84
N SER A 86 -2.67 -4.23 -7.10
CA SER A 86 -3.12 -2.92 -6.66
C SER A 86 -4.06 -2.34 -7.71
N HIS A 87 -5.35 -2.29 -7.38
CA HIS A 87 -6.34 -1.53 -8.14
C HIS A 87 -6.64 -0.25 -7.39
N THR A 88 -6.21 0.89 -7.93
CA THR A 88 -6.63 2.20 -7.45
C THR A 88 -8.07 2.44 -7.88
N LEU A 89 -9.01 1.96 -7.08
CA LEU A 89 -10.42 2.28 -7.24
C LEU A 89 -10.62 3.77 -6.92
N LYS A 90 -11.12 4.53 -7.90
CA LYS A 90 -11.60 5.88 -7.64
C LYS A 90 -12.83 5.77 -6.75
N ASN A 91 -12.84 6.48 -5.62
CA ASN A 91 -14.04 6.56 -4.79
C ASN A 91 -15.19 7.15 -5.63
N SER A 92 -16.39 6.55 -5.52
CA SER A 92 -17.57 6.99 -6.25
C SER A 92 -18.39 7.98 -5.40
N ILE A 93 -18.85 9.05 -6.01
CA ILE A 93 -19.73 10.06 -5.43
C ILE A 93 -21.02 10.06 -6.25
N ALA A 94 -22.11 9.61 -5.63
CA ALA A 94 -23.44 9.70 -6.22
C ALA A 94 -24.09 11.04 -5.83
N VAL A 95 -24.43 11.84 -6.84
CA VAL A 95 -25.15 13.11 -6.66
C VAL A 95 -26.61 12.88 -7.02
N LEU A 96 -27.48 12.84 -6.01
CA LEU A 96 -28.91 12.66 -6.19
C LEU A 96 -29.61 14.02 -6.29
N LEU A 97 -30.26 14.26 -7.41
CA LEU A 97 -31.02 15.46 -7.72
C LEU A 97 -32.51 15.16 -7.62
N ASP A 98 -33.19 15.82 -6.69
CA ASP A 98 -34.65 15.76 -6.60
C ASP A 98 -35.29 16.52 -7.77
N ASP A 99 -36.14 15.85 -8.54
CA ASP A 99 -36.96 16.41 -9.63
C ASP A 99 -38.46 16.16 -9.41
N THR A 100 -38.86 16.06 -8.14
CA THR A 100 -40.27 15.98 -7.77
C THR A 100 -40.99 17.29 -8.10
N LYS A 101 -42.33 17.21 -8.23
CA LYS A 101 -43.19 18.38 -8.49
C LYS A 101 -42.98 19.52 -7.48
N SER A 102 -42.54 19.20 -6.26
CA SER A 102 -42.23 20.18 -5.21
C SER A 102 -41.09 21.14 -5.59
N MET A 103 -40.16 20.71 -6.44
CA MET A 103 -39.01 21.48 -6.89
C MET A 103 -39.36 22.56 -7.91
N SER A 104 -40.51 22.44 -8.59
CA SER A 104 -41.06 23.47 -9.48
C SER A 104 -41.78 24.62 -8.75
N ILE A 105 -42.00 24.50 -7.43
CA ILE A 105 -42.72 25.52 -6.66
C ILE A 105 -41.85 26.77 -6.53
N LYS A 106 -42.42 27.91 -6.94
CA LYS A 106 -41.81 29.23 -6.75
C LYS A 106 -41.82 29.60 -5.27
N THR A 107 -40.65 29.98 -4.74
CA THR A 107 -40.50 30.34 -3.33
C THR A 107 -40.33 31.86 -3.19
N PHE A 108 -41.10 32.49 -2.30
CA PHE A 108 -40.92 33.90 -1.92
C PHE A 108 -39.60 34.05 -1.13
N PRO A 109 -38.80 35.11 -1.34
CA PRO A 109 -39.09 36.37 -2.01
C PRO A 109 -38.67 36.48 -3.49
N SER A 110 -37.87 35.54 -4.01
CA SER A 110 -37.30 35.66 -5.36
C SER A 110 -38.22 35.15 -6.47
N GLU A 111 -39.37 34.54 -6.14
CA GLU A 111 -40.32 33.89 -7.05
C GLU A 111 -39.68 32.87 -8.02
N THR A 112 -38.46 32.43 -7.73
CA THR A 112 -37.74 31.45 -8.53
C THR A 112 -38.13 30.04 -8.11
N PRO A 113 -38.34 29.11 -9.06
CA PRO A 113 -38.47 27.69 -8.76
C PRO A 113 -37.22 27.17 -8.03
N ARG A 114 -37.37 26.22 -7.10
CA ARG A 114 -36.23 25.64 -6.36
C ARG A 114 -35.26 24.91 -7.30
N ILE A 115 -35.77 24.26 -8.35
CA ILE A 115 -34.95 23.59 -9.37
C ILE A 115 -34.02 24.57 -10.12
N GLU A 116 -34.46 25.81 -10.30
CA GLU A 116 -33.66 26.85 -10.97
C GLU A 116 -32.48 27.27 -10.09
N PHE A 117 -32.65 27.29 -8.77
CA PHE A 117 -31.55 27.54 -7.83
C PHE A 117 -30.50 26.42 -7.87
N VAL A 118 -30.94 25.15 -7.93
CA VAL A 118 -30.04 24.01 -8.08
C VAL A 118 -29.27 24.11 -9.40
N ARG A 119 -29.96 24.38 -10.51
CA ARG A 119 -29.34 24.57 -11.83
C ARG A 119 -28.25 25.64 -11.82
N ARG A 120 -28.56 26.83 -11.29
CA ARG A 120 -27.60 27.93 -11.17
C ARG A 120 -26.41 27.58 -10.28
N THR A 121 -26.63 26.80 -9.22
CA THR A 121 -25.56 26.34 -8.33
C THR A 121 -24.62 25.40 -9.07
N PHE A 122 -25.14 24.49 -9.90
CA PHE A 122 -24.33 23.60 -10.72
C PHE A 122 -23.54 24.36 -11.80
N GLU A 123 -24.18 25.32 -12.47
CA GLU A 123 -23.53 26.16 -13.47
C GLU A 123 -22.40 26.99 -12.85
N LYS A 124 -22.64 27.62 -11.70
CA LYS A 124 -21.64 28.41 -10.96
C LYS A 124 -20.45 27.57 -10.53
N ASN A 125 -20.66 26.31 -10.17
CA ASN A 125 -19.63 25.40 -9.66
C ASN A 125 -19.12 24.40 -10.71
N ARG A 126 -19.42 24.61 -12.00
CA ARG A 126 -19.07 23.65 -13.07
C ARG A 126 -17.59 23.28 -13.09
N ASN A 127 -16.70 24.28 -12.97
CA ASN A 127 -15.25 24.03 -12.96
C ASN A 127 -14.81 23.17 -11.78
N MET A 128 -15.42 23.37 -10.60
CA MET A 128 -15.16 22.54 -9.43
C MET A 128 -15.66 21.11 -9.65
N LEU A 129 -16.87 20.94 -10.19
CA LEU A 129 -17.44 19.61 -10.47
C LEU A 129 -16.60 18.84 -11.51
N GLU A 130 -16.07 19.52 -12.53
CA GLU A 130 -15.15 18.88 -13.49
C GLU A 130 -13.84 18.45 -12.82
N SER A 131 -13.25 19.31 -11.97
CA SER A 131 -12.06 18.92 -11.18
C SER A 131 -12.31 17.75 -10.22
N LEU A 132 -13.57 17.58 -9.78
CA LEU A 132 -13.97 16.47 -8.92
C LEU A 132 -14.00 15.15 -9.72
N LYS A 133 -14.43 15.17 -10.99
CA LYS A 133 -14.44 13.99 -11.89
C LYS A 133 -13.03 13.47 -12.23
N GLU A 134 -12.02 14.34 -12.19
CA GLU A 134 -10.64 13.89 -12.39
C GLU A 134 -10.21 12.93 -11.27
N LYS A 135 -10.60 13.23 -10.03
CA LYS A 135 -10.21 12.50 -8.82
C LYS A 135 -11.18 11.39 -8.41
N PHE A 136 -12.48 11.59 -8.64
CA PHE A 136 -13.57 10.72 -8.20
C PHE A 136 -14.42 10.27 -9.40
N GLN A 137 -15.08 9.13 -9.27
CA GLN A 137 -16.16 8.77 -10.19
C GLN A 137 -17.43 9.47 -9.73
N VAL A 138 -17.87 10.50 -10.44
CA VAL A 138 -19.06 11.30 -10.06
C VAL A 138 -20.22 10.94 -10.97
N ASP A 139 -21.25 10.32 -10.39
CA ASP A 139 -22.45 9.89 -11.09
C ASP A 139 -23.66 10.72 -10.65
N TYR A 140 -24.49 11.16 -11.60
CA TYR A 140 -25.67 11.99 -11.34
C TYR A 140 -26.95 11.17 -11.51
N TYR A 141 -27.81 11.19 -10.51
CA TYR A 141 -29.08 10.48 -10.50
C TYR A 141 -30.22 11.45 -10.23
N PHE A 142 -31.39 11.19 -10.82
CA PHE A 142 -32.60 11.93 -10.50
C PHE A 142 -33.52 11.10 -9.60
N ALA A 143 -33.91 11.67 -8.46
CA ALA A 143 -35.02 11.19 -7.66
C ALA A 143 -36.29 11.87 -8.16
N SER A 144 -37.07 11.17 -8.98
CA SER A 144 -38.31 11.70 -9.55
C SER A 144 -39.53 10.95 -9.01
N SER A 145 -40.65 11.67 -8.90
CA SER A 145 -41.98 11.10 -8.68
C SER A 145 -42.85 11.19 -9.94
N GLN A 146 -42.28 11.59 -11.07
CA GLN A 146 -42.95 11.61 -12.36
C GLN A 146 -42.69 10.24 -13.00
N ILE A 147 -43.73 9.40 -13.03
CA ILE A 147 -43.78 8.17 -13.84
C ILE A 147 -44.17 8.55 -15.26
#